data_AF-X1CMJ2-F1
#
_entry.id   AF-X1CMJ2-F1
#
_cell.length_a   1.000
_cell.length_b   1.000
_cell.length_c   1.000
_cell.angle_alpha   90.00
_cell.angle_beta   90.00
_cell.angle_gamma   90.00
#
_symmetry.space_group_name_H-M   'P 1'
#
loop_
_entity.id
_entity.type
_entity.pdbx_description
1 polymer ?
#
loop_
_entity_poly.entity_id
_entity_poly.type
_entity_poly.pdbx_seq_one_letter_code
_entity_poly.pdbx_strand_id
1 'polypeptide(L)' 'MESNTANLNNYGIFLDSSSLFNVVSENTANRNDNEGIHSEGCDYNEFINNICNSNDGDGIYIVGCDHTL' A
#
# COMPACT_ATOMS: atom_id res chain seq x y z
N MET A 1 5.94 -0.05 8.48
CA MET A 1 4.96 -1.12 8.74
C MET A 1 5.50 -2.40 8.12
N GLU A 2 5.58 -3.49 8.89
CA GLU A 2 6.22 -4.73 8.42
C GLU A 2 5.36 -5.96 8.75
N SER A 3 5.28 -6.92 7.82
CA SER A 3 4.73 -8.27 8.05
C SER A 3 3.28 -8.34 8.56
N ASN A 4 2.39 -7.45 8.07
CA ASN A 4 0.96 -7.48 8.40
C ASN A 4 0.14 -8.24 7.37
N THR A 5 -1.01 -8.78 7.80
CA THR A 5 -2.02 -9.35 6.91
C THR A 5 -3.27 -8.47 6.90
N ALA A 6 -3.55 -7.84 5.77
CA ALA A 6 -4.67 -6.93 5.54
C ALA A 6 -5.52 -7.39 4.34
N ASN A 7 -6.13 -8.56 4.49
CA ASN A 7 -6.96 -9.18 3.44
C ASN A 7 -8.45 -8.91 3.67
N LEU A 8 -9.26 -8.95 2.60
CA LEU A 8 -10.73 -8.89 2.68
C LEU A 8 -11.26 -7.60 3.32
N ASN A 9 -10.61 -6.48 3.06
CA ASN A 9 -11.02 -5.14 3.48
C ASN A 9 -11.40 -4.29 2.27
N ASN A 10 -11.92 -3.09 2.51
CA ASN A 10 -12.18 -2.13 1.43
C ASN A 10 -10.87 -1.64 0.78
N TYR A 11 -9.87 -1.30 1.59
CA TYR A 11 -8.47 -1.09 1.20
C TYR A 11 -7.62 -1.94 2.12
N GLY A 12 -6.53 -2.53 1.61
CA GLY A 12 -5.62 -3.32 2.45
C GLY A 12 -4.80 -2.45 3.40
N ILE A 13 -3.86 -1.68 2.85
CA ILE A 13 -3.06 -0.69 3.57
C ILE A 13 -3.30 0.68 2.93
N PHE A 14 -3.66 1.67 3.73
CA PHE A 14 -3.89 3.03 3.28
C PHE A 14 -2.87 3.97 3.93
N LEU A 15 -2.10 4.69 3.11
CA LEU A 15 -1.23 5.77 3.57
C LEU A 15 -1.94 7.09 3.32
N ASP A 16 -2.15 7.84 4.39
CA ASP A 16 -2.60 9.23 4.32
C ASP A 16 -1.50 10.12 3.73
N SER A 17 -1.86 11.17 3.00
CA SER A 17 -0.93 12.15 2.38
C SER A 17 0.15 12.72 3.31
N SER A 18 -0.08 12.74 4.62
CA SER A 18 0.92 13.16 5.61
C SER A 18 1.95 12.08 5.98
N SER A 19 1.79 10.87 5.46
CA SER A 19 2.67 9.73 5.70
C SER A 19 3.94 9.89 4.88
N LEU A 20 5.01 10.30 5.54
CA LEU A 20 6.30 10.54 4.91
C LEU A 20 7.37 9.64 5.52
N PHE A 21 8.38 9.25 4.72
CA PHE A 21 9.57 8.54 5.20
C PHE A 21 9.28 7.19 5.87
N ASN A 22 8.30 6.42 5.37
CA ASN A 22 7.98 5.10 5.89
C ASN A 22 8.50 3.99 5.00
N VAL A 23 8.87 2.88 5.63
CA VAL A 23 9.08 1.60 4.94
C VAL A 23 7.86 0.73 5.19
N VAL A 24 7.17 0.36 4.13
CA VAL A 24 6.04 -0.59 4.11
C VAL A 24 6.55 -1.88 3.49
N SER A 25 6.89 -2.86 4.33
CA SER A 25 7.58 -4.07 3.90
C SER A 25 6.84 -5.36 4.25
N GLU A 26 6.95 -6.36 3.36
CA GLU A 26 6.53 -7.74 3.64
C GLU A 26 5.07 -7.92 4.06
N ASN A 27 4.19 -6.98 3.71
CA ASN A 27 2.77 -7.10 4.05
C ASN A 27 2.04 -7.94 3.00
N THR A 28 1.00 -8.66 3.45
CA THR A 28 0.08 -9.40 2.59
C THR A 28 -1.28 -8.69 2.59
N ALA A 29 -1.67 -8.11 1.46
CA ALA A 29 -2.92 -7.37 1.29
C ALA A 29 -3.68 -7.84 0.04
N ASN A 30 -4.36 -8.98 0.19
CA ASN A 30 -5.04 -9.70 -0.88
C ASN A 30 -6.56 -9.58 -0.78
N ARG A 31 -7.25 -9.66 -1.93
CA ARG A 31 -8.73 -9.73 -2.01
C ARG A 31 -9.43 -8.58 -1.30
N ASN A 32 -8.92 -7.37 -1.46
CA ASN A 32 -9.57 -6.16 -1.02
C ASN A 32 -10.47 -5.59 -2.12
N ASP A 33 -11.54 -4.89 -1.73
CA ASP A 33 -12.57 -4.38 -2.65
C ASP A 33 -12.08 -3.19 -3.51
N ASN A 34 -10.95 -2.57 -3.15
CA ASN A 34 -10.20 -1.60 -3.97
C ASN A 34 -8.74 -2.06 -4.07
N GLU A 35 -7.79 -1.26 -3.60
CA GLU A 35 -6.37 -1.58 -3.70
C GLU A 35 -5.82 -2.35 -2.51
N GLY A 36 -4.79 -3.16 -2.77
CA GLY A 36 -4.01 -3.82 -1.72
C GLY A 36 -3.24 -2.80 -0.88
N ILE A 37 -2.52 -1.88 -1.54
CA ILE A 37 -1.88 -0.72 -0.92
C ILE A 37 -2.27 0.53 -1.69
N HIS A 38 -2.81 1.52 -0.98
CA HIS A 38 -3.17 2.83 -1.53
C HIS A 38 -2.31 3.92 -0.92
N SER A 39 -1.68 4.73 -1.77
CA SER A 39 -0.83 5.85 -1.39
C SER A 39 -1.05 7.05 -2.31
N GLU A 40 -1.55 8.15 -1.75
CA GLU A 40 -1.84 9.38 -2.48
C GLU A 40 -1.12 10.56 -1.81
N GLY A 41 -0.25 11.24 -2.55
CA GLY A 41 0.49 12.40 -2.05
C GLY A 41 1.47 12.09 -0.92
N CYS A 42 1.94 10.85 -0.81
CA CYS A 42 2.79 10.39 0.29
C CYS A 42 4.27 10.31 -0.15
N ASP A 43 5.05 11.36 0.11
CA ASP A 43 6.44 11.41 -0.35
C ASP A 43 7.41 10.56 0.50
N TYR A 44 8.45 10.08 -0.16
CA TYR A 44 9.58 9.36 0.45
C TYR A 44 9.21 8.07 1.18
N ASN A 45 8.25 7.30 0.65
CA ASN A 45 7.92 5.98 1.19
C ASN A 45 8.51 4.86 0.32
N GLU A 46 8.87 3.75 0.94
CA GLU A 46 9.42 2.55 0.28
C GLU A 46 8.45 1.37 0.45
N PHE A 47 8.10 0.69 -0.64
CA PHE A 47 7.14 -0.42 -0.67
C PHE A 47 7.82 -1.72 -1.07
N ILE A 48 8.40 -2.41 -0.09
CA ILE A 48 9.32 -3.53 -0.34
C ILE A 48 8.64 -4.88 -0.09
N ASN A 49 8.71 -5.81 -1.05
CA ASN A 49 8.26 -7.20 -0.89
C ASN A 49 6.80 -7.37 -0.40
N ASN A 50 5.90 -6.45 -0.72
CA ASN A 50 4.49 -6.61 -0.40
C ASN A 50 3.79 -7.53 -1.41
N ILE A 51 2.87 -8.35 -0.90
CA ILE A 51 2.08 -9.30 -1.69
C ILE A 51 0.65 -8.76 -1.76
N CYS A 52 0.23 -8.30 -2.94
CA CYS A 52 -1.06 -7.65 -3.16
C CYS A 52 -1.83 -8.28 -4.32
N ASN A 53 -2.36 -9.49 -4.09
CA ASN A 53 -2.99 -10.31 -5.11
C ASN A 53 -4.53 -10.27 -5.06
N SER A 54 -5.15 -10.34 -6.23
CA SER A 54 -6.61 -10.50 -6.39
C SER A 54 -7.43 -9.42 -5.68
N ASN A 55 -6.89 -8.21 -5.56
CA ASN A 55 -7.68 -7.05 -5.18
C ASN A 55 -8.53 -6.61 -6.39
N ASP A 56 -9.69 -6.02 -6.15
CA ASP A 56 -10.61 -5.60 -7.21
C ASP A 56 -10.06 -4.39 -8.00
N GLY A 57 -9.27 -3.55 -7.33
CA GLY A 57 -8.44 -2.50 -7.93
C GLY A 57 -6.99 -2.94 -8.16
N ASP A 58 -6.06 -1.99 -8.09
CA ASP A 58 -4.63 -2.27 -8.23
C ASP A 58 -4.06 -3.05 -7.02
N GLY A 59 -2.99 -3.80 -7.25
CA GLY A 59 -2.23 -4.39 -6.15
C GLY A 59 -1.65 -3.30 -5.24
N ILE A 60 -0.92 -2.36 -5.85
CA ILE A 60 -0.35 -1.18 -5.20
C ILE A 60 -0.65 0.02 -6.11
N TYR A 61 -1.37 1.02 -5.59
CA TYR A 61 -1.69 2.27 -6.28
C TYR A 61 -0.97 3.44 -5.60
N ILE A 62 -0.21 4.18 -6.40
CA ILE A 62 0.64 5.29 -5.96
C ILE A 62 0.42 6.47 -6.90
N VAL A 63 -0.07 7.58 -6.37
CA VAL A 63 -0.34 8.79 -7.17
C VAL A 63 0.11 10.05 -6.45
N GLY A 64 0.71 10.99 -7.19
CA GLY A 64 1.10 12.29 -6.65
C GLY A 64 2.23 12.26 -5.62
N CYS A 65 3.04 11.21 -5.59
CA CYS A 65 4.21 11.08 -4.69
C CYS A 65 5.50 11.44 -5.44
N ASP A 66 6.37 12.26 -4.83
CA ASP A 66 7.58 12.80 -5.45
C ASP A 66 8.83 11.92 -5.24
N HIS A 67 8.76 10.91 -4.37
CA HIS A 67 9.84 9.91 -4.20
C HIS A 67 9.28 8.61 -3.64
N THR A 68 9.19 7.57 -4.46
CA THR A 68 8.66 6.26 -4.04
C THR A 68 9.47 5.15 -4.69
N LEU A 69 9.89 4.17 -3.87
CA LEU A 69 10.78 3.07 -4.25
C LEU A 69 10.15 1.71 -3.95
#